data_AF-A0A661R558-F1
#
_entry.id   AF-A0A661R558-F1
#
_cell.length_a   1.000
_cell.length_b   1.000
_cell.length_c   1.000
_cell.angle_alpha   90.00
_cell.angle_beta   90.00
_cell.angle_gamma   90.00
#
_symmetry.space_group_name_H-M   'P 1'
#
loop_
_entity.id
_entity.type
_entity.pdbx_description
1 polymer ?
#
loop_
_entity_poly.entity_id
_entity_poly.type
_entity_poly.pdbx_seq_one_letter_code
_entity_poly.pdbx_strand_id
1 'polypeptide(L)'
;DHASGKYSVHQEEEQADAKRPDIRTHGYGFDAPVPIELKIADKWTGSELFERLENQLCNDYLRDYRTTYGIFLLVWRGEKQWEHPTTKQLMSFDELIETLQQHAQAYIRYRGEIDDVSVIGIDLTKRLKPVR
;
A
#
# COMPACT_ATOMS: atom_id res chain seq x y z
N ASP A 1 -11.92 16.76 12.59
CA ASP A 1 -11.34 16.63 13.92
C ASP A 1 -9.82 16.62 13.78
N HIS A 2 -9.16 17.68 14.23
CA HIS A 2 -7.77 18.00 13.86
C HIS A 2 -6.78 17.44 14.88
N ALA A 3 -5.88 16.57 14.45
CA ALA A 3 -4.72 16.14 15.24
C ALA A 3 -3.65 17.24 15.27
N SER A 4 -3.89 18.30 16.04
CA SER A 4 -2.87 19.30 16.47
C SER A 4 -1.90 19.78 15.37
N GLY A 5 -2.40 20.05 14.16
CA GLY A 5 -1.59 20.59 13.05
C GLY A 5 -0.58 19.63 12.42
N LYS A 6 -0.64 18.32 12.69
CA LYS A 6 0.31 17.34 12.15
C LYS A 6 -0.13 16.67 10.84
N TYR A 7 -1.43 16.58 10.60
CA TYR A 7 -2.03 16.12 9.35
C TYR A 7 -3.50 16.53 9.30
N SER A 8 -4.05 16.72 8.11
CA SER A 8 -5.49 16.86 7.87
C SER A 8 -6.01 15.65 7.10
N VAL A 9 -7.10 15.06 7.59
CA VAL A 9 -7.90 14.08 6.87
C VAL A 9 -9.14 14.82 6.37
N HIS A 10 -9.23 15.07 5.07
CA HIS A 10 -10.42 15.69 4.47
C HIS A 10 -11.44 14.61 4.12
N GLN A 11 -12.70 14.82 4.51
CA GLN A 11 -13.83 13.95 4.16
C GLN A 11 -14.63 14.60 3.01
N GLU A 12 -14.48 14.01 1.82
CA GLU A 12 -15.29 14.06 0.57
C GLU A 12 -15.60 15.38 -0.18
N GLU A 13 -15.41 15.35 -1.52
CA GLU A 13 -16.31 15.98 -2.50
C GLU A 13 -16.29 15.18 -3.83
N GLU A 14 -17.47 14.86 -4.38
CA GLU A 14 -17.71 14.01 -5.56
C GLU A 14 -17.08 14.58 -6.85
N GLN A 15 -16.23 13.79 -7.53
CA GLN A 15 -16.06 13.91 -8.98
C GLN A 15 -15.48 12.63 -9.62
N ALA A 16 -16.34 11.96 -10.40
CA ALA A 16 -16.10 11.27 -11.67
C ALA A 16 -14.82 10.43 -11.90
N ASP A 17 -14.48 9.49 -11.01
CA ASP A 17 -14.15 8.08 -11.38
C ASP A 17 -14.20 7.08 -10.20
N ALA A 18 -14.89 7.46 -9.11
CA ALA A 18 -15.28 6.63 -7.94
C ALA A 18 -14.23 5.72 -7.25
N LYS A 19 -12.95 5.74 -7.62
CA LYS A 19 -11.86 5.06 -6.90
C LYS A 19 -10.96 6.09 -6.24
N ARG A 20 -11.08 6.19 -4.92
CA ARG A 20 -10.24 7.04 -4.07
C ARG A 20 -9.29 6.18 -3.25
N PRO A 21 -8.03 6.61 -3.05
CA PRO A 21 -7.10 5.92 -2.15
C PRO A 21 -7.62 5.93 -0.71
N ASP A 22 -7.41 4.83 -0.01
CA ASP A 22 -7.97 4.61 1.34
C ASP A 22 -7.54 5.69 2.35
N ILE A 23 -6.30 6.18 2.27
CA ILE A 23 -5.78 7.29 3.09
C ILE A 23 -4.88 8.20 2.24
N ARG A 24 -5.03 9.53 2.35
CA ARG A 24 -4.07 10.51 1.80
C ARG A 24 -3.42 11.29 2.93
N THR A 25 -2.10 11.40 2.90
CA THR A 25 -1.38 12.28 3.82
C THR A 25 -0.89 13.51 3.08
N HIS A 26 -1.10 14.70 3.68
CA HIS A 26 -0.55 15.96 3.22
C HIS A 26 0.43 16.44 4.29
N GLY A 27 1.71 16.61 3.93
CA GLY A 27 2.71 17.15 4.84
C GLY A 27 2.76 18.67 4.77
N TYR A 28 2.94 19.34 5.90
CA TYR A 28 3.23 20.78 5.90
C TYR A 28 4.73 20.97 5.63
N GLY A 29 5.10 21.17 4.36
CA GLY A 29 6.49 21.32 3.90
C GLY A 29 6.79 20.72 2.52
N PHE A 30 5.91 19.88 2.00
CA PHE A 30 5.92 19.40 0.61
C PHE A 30 4.48 19.37 0.09
N ASP A 31 4.24 19.99 -1.06
CA ASP A 31 2.89 20.22 -1.61
C ASP A 31 2.35 19.01 -2.43
N ALA A 32 2.88 17.82 -2.16
CA ALA A 32 2.59 16.58 -2.88
C ALA A 32 1.85 15.59 -1.97
N PRO A 33 0.62 15.15 -2.29
CA PRO A 33 -0.07 14.14 -1.48
C PRO A 33 0.65 12.78 -1.58
N VAL A 34 0.72 12.03 -0.47
CA VAL A 34 1.19 10.63 -0.50
C VAL A 34 -0.01 9.70 -0.30
N PRO A 35 -0.49 9.01 -1.35
CA PRO A 35 -1.54 8.00 -1.24
C PRO A 35 -1.04 6.78 -0.48
N ILE A 36 -1.91 6.27 0.38
CA ILE A 36 -1.76 5.02 1.10
C ILE A 36 -2.93 4.14 0.71
N GLU A 37 -2.62 3.00 0.10
CA GLU A 37 -3.61 1.98 -0.24
C GLU A 37 -3.55 0.84 0.77
N LEU A 38 -4.69 0.51 1.39
CA LEU A 38 -4.76 -0.46 2.49
C LEU A 38 -5.43 -1.75 2.03
N LYS A 39 -4.82 -2.90 2.33
CA LYS A 39 -5.45 -4.21 2.13
C LYS A 39 -5.37 -5.06 3.39
N ILE A 40 -6.50 -5.68 3.73
CA ILE A 40 -6.53 -6.82 4.66
C ILE A 40 -6.03 -8.04 3.86
N ALA A 41 -4.76 -8.40 4.03
CA ALA A 41 -4.03 -9.34 3.19
C ALA A 41 -4.72 -10.72 3.07
N ASP A 42 -5.37 -11.19 4.14
CA ASP A 42 -6.08 -12.48 4.16
C ASP A 42 -7.19 -12.58 3.08
N LYS A 43 -7.78 -11.44 2.69
CA LYS A 43 -8.89 -11.38 1.72
C LYS A 43 -8.45 -11.52 0.26
N TRP A 44 -7.14 -11.54 -0.01
CA TRP A 44 -6.59 -11.49 -1.35
C TRP A 44 -5.64 -12.65 -1.60
N THR A 45 -5.56 -13.13 -2.83
CA THR A 45 -4.51 -14.04 -3.30
C THR A 45 -3.21 -13.27 -3.54
N GLY A 46 -2.08 -13.98 -3.64
CA GLY A 46 -0.81 -13.35 -3.96
C GLY A 46 -0.86 -12.62 -5.30
N SER A 47 -1.39 -13.27 -6.35
CA SER A 47 -1.55 -12.63 -7.67
C SER A 47 -2.39 -11.36 -7.64
N GLU A 48 -3.48 -11.34 -6.86
CA GLU A 48 -4.30 -10.13 -6.73
C GLU A 48 -3.55 -9.01 -6.02
N LEU A 49 -2.75 -9.31 -4.99
CA LEU A 49 -1.98 -8.27 -4.29
C LEU A 49 -0.95 -7.59 -5.20
N PHE A 50 -0.30 -8.34 -6.09
CA PHE A 50 0.63 -7.80 -7.08
C PHE A 50 -0.11 -6.92 -8.11
N GLU A 51 -1.22 -7.43 -8.65
CA GLU A 51 -2.06 -6.68 -9.60
C GLU A 51 -2.57 -5.37 -8.98
N ARG A 52 -2.97 -5.39 -7.71
CA ARG A 52 -3.48 -4.20 -7.02
C ARG A 52 -2.40 -3.19 -6.71
N LEU A 53 -1.19 -3.63 -6.38
CA LEU A 53 -0.05 -2.74 -6.23
C LEU A 53 0.20 -1.97 -7.53
N GLU A 54 0.22 -2.66 -8.67
CA GLU A 54 0.42 -2.01 -9.96
C GLU A 54 -0.77 -1.12 -10.34
N ASN A 55 -1.97 -1.69 -10.37
CA ASN A 55 -3.12 -1.01 -10.95
C ASN A 55 -3.70 0.06 -10.03
N GLN A 56 -3.88 -0.23 -8.74
CA GLN A 56 -4.51 0.74 -7.84
C GLN A 56 -3.48 1.77 -7.37
N LEU A 57 -2.34 1.33 -6.84
CA LEU A 57 -1.37 2.29 -6.33
C LEU A 57 -0.61 2.98 -7.46
N CYS A 58 0.13 2.24 -8.29
CA CYS A 58 0.99 2.86 -9.29
C CYS A 58 0.22 3.49 -10.47
N ASN A 59 -0.84 2.84 -10.98
CA ASN A 59 -1.55 3.31 -12.17
C ASN A 59 -2.71 4.27 -11.86
N ASP A 60 -3.50 3.99 -10.83
CA ASP A 60 -4.65 4.84 -10.49
C ASP A 60 -4.22 6.05 -9.63
N TYR A 61 -3.39 5.85 -8.58
CA TYR A 61 -3.09 6.93 -7.63
C TYR A 61 -1.81 7.71 -7.90
N LEU A 62 -0.74 7.06 -8.38
CA LEU A 62 0.54 7.70 -8.70
C LEU A 62 0.61 8.17 -10.16
N ARG A 63 -0.54 8.46 -10.77
CA ARG A 63 -0.66 8.90 -12.16
C ARG A 63 -0.29 10.36 -12.38
N ASP A 64 -0.51 11.19 -11.37
CA ASP A 64 -0.25 12.64 -11.44
C ASP A 64 1.22 12.91 -11.10
N TYR A 65 1.89 13.76 -11.89
CA TYR A 65 3.28 14.20 -11.69
C TYR A 65 3.53 14.85 -10.32
N ARG A 66 2.48 15.31 -9.63
CA ARG A 66 2.57 15.84 -8.27
C ARG A 66 2.60 14.75 -7.19
N THR A 67 2.39 13.49 -7.55
CA THR A 67 2.22 12.36 -6.62
C THR A 67 3.23 11.27 -6.96
N THR A 68 4.48 11.47 -6.56
CA THR A 68 5.59 10.58 -6.94
C THR A 68 5.95 9.54 -5.86
N TYR A 69 5.27 9.56 -4.71
CA TYR A 69 5.49 8.64 -3.59
C TYR A 69 4.20 7.93 -3.22
N GLY A 70 4.25 6.64 -2.89
CA GLY A 70 3.08 5.88 -2.43
C GLY A 70 3.39 4.84 -1.36
N ILE A 71 2.37 4.46 -0.59
CA ILE A 71 2.46 3.39 0.41
C ILE A 71 1.44 2.30 0.10
N PHE A 72 1.88 1.05 0.04
CA PHE A 72 1.02 -0.12 -0.01
C PHE A 72 1.02 -0.79 1.37
N LEU A 73 -0.08 -0.62 2.10
CA LEU A 73 -0.21 -1.07 3.48
C LEU A 73 -0.98 -2.39 3.56
N LEU A 74 -0.32 -3.42 4.06
CA LEU A 74 -0.89 -4.74 4.26
C LEU A 74 -1.13 -5.02 5.73
N VAL A 75 -2.34 -5.48 6.07
CA VAL A 75 -2.72 -5.92 7.41
C VAL A 75 -3.02 -7.41 7.39
N TRP A 76 -2.34 -8.18 8.24
CA TRP A 76 -2.48 -9.63 8.33
C TRP A 76 -3.03 -10.07 9.69
N ARG A 77 -4.02 -10.98 9.68
CA ARG A 77 -4.67 -11.50 10.89
C ARG A 77 -4.19 -12.89 11.29
N GLY A 78 -3.29 -13.52 10.54
CA GLY A 78 -2.70 -14.81 10.90
C GLY A 78 -3.23 -16.04 10.16
N GLU A 79 -4.16 -15.87 9.23
CA GLU A 79 -4.99 -16.97 8.74
C GLU A 79 -4.49 -17.57 7.41
N LYS A 80 -3.48 -16.95 6.78
CA LYS A 80 -3.17 -17.19 5.36
C LYS A 80 -1.67 -17.14 5.02
N GLN A 81 -1.31 -17.93 4.00
CA GLN A 81 -0.09 -17.81 3.19
C GLN A 81 -0.47 -17.49 1.74
N TRP A 82 0.45 -16.91 0.98
CA TRP A 82 0.17 -16.46 -0.39
C TRP A 82 1.08 -17.15 -1.39
N GLU A 83 0.50 -17.56 -2.51
CA GLU A 83 1.27 -18.11 -3.62
C GLU A 83 1.91 -16.97 -4.43
N HIS A 84 3.21 -17.09 -4.72
CA HIS A 84 3.90 -16.20 -5.63
C HIS A 84 3.31 -16.34 -7.05
N PRO A 85 2.97 -15.24 -7.76
CA PRO A 85 2.27 -15.30 -9.05
C PRO A 85 2.99 -16.15 -10.10
N THR A 86 4.32 -16.00 -10.21
CA THR A 86 5.18 -16.73 -11.17
C THR A 86 5.70 -18.08 -10.66
N THR A 87 6.41 -18.11 -9.52
CA THR A 87 7.11 -19.32 -9.05
C THR A 87 6.19 -20.34 -8.38
N LYS A 88 4.95 -19.96 -8.06
CA LYS A 88 3.97 -20.81 -7.36
C LYS A 88 4.40 -21.24 -5.96
N GLN A 89 5.47 -20.67 -5.42
CA GLN A 89 5.90 -20.93 -4.06
C GLN A 89 4.99 -20.24 -3.05
N LEU A 90 4.71 -20.93 -1.94
CA LEU A 90 4.00 -20.33 -0.81
C LEU A 90 4.93 -19.40 -0.04
N MET A 91 4.44 -18.20 0.25
CA MET A 91 5.11 -17.14 0.98
C MET A 91 4.44 -16.93 2.33
N SER A 92 5.25 -16.81 3.37
CA SER A 92 4.89 -16.20 4.64
C SER A 92 4.53 -14.72 4.47
N PHE A 93 4.03 -14.09 5.54
CA PHE A 93 3.69 -12.67 5.48
C PHE A 93 4.92 -11.79 5.24
N ASP A 94 6.04 -12.06 5.93
CA ASP A 94 7.27 -11.29 5.74
C ASP A 94 7.83 -11.47 4.32
N GLU A 95 7.84 -12.69 3.78
CA GLU A 95 8.24 -12.96 2.39
C GLU A 95 7.32 -12.27 1.37
N LEU A 96 6.01 -12.20 1.64
CA LEU A 96 5.08 -11.46 0.80
C LEU A 96 5.42 -9.97 0.76
N ILE A 97 5.71 -9.34 1.90
CA ILE A 97 6.09 -7.92 1.97
C ILE A 97 7.37 -7.68 1.17
N GLU A 98 8.41 -8.48 1.40
CA GLU A 98 9.69 -8.35 0.71
C GLU A 98 9.53 -8.52 -0.81
N THR A 99 8.75 -9.53 -1.23
CA THR A 99 8.54 -9.80 -2.66
C THR A 99 7.74 -8.68 -3.34
N LEU A 100 6.68 -8.17 -2.68
CA LEU A 100 5.92 -7.02 -3.19
C LEU A 100 6.79 -5.75 -3.27
N GLN A 101 7.68 -5.53 -2.29
CA GLN A 101 8.60 -4.39 -2.30
C GLN A 101 9.59 -4.47 -3.47
N GLN A 102 10.16 -5.66 -3.72
CA GLN A 102 11.04 -5.90 -4.88
C GLN A 102 10.29 -5.70 -6.20
N HIS A 103 9.06 -6.21 -6.27
CA HIS A 103 8.19 -6.04 -7.43
C HIS A 103 7.87 -4.56 -7.71
N ALA A 104 7.47 -3.81 -6.67
CA ALA A 104 7.23 -2.38 -6.78
C ALA A 104 8.45 -1.63 -7.30
N GLN A 105 9.64 -1.90 -6.74
CA GLN A 105 10.90 -1.28 -7.18
C GLN A 105 11.25 -1.61 -8.64
N ALA A 106 10.97 -2.84 -9.09
CA ALA A 106 11.16 -3.21 -10.49
C ALA A 106 10.17 -2.46 -11.39
N TYR A 107 8.90 -2.38 -10.97
CA TYR A 107 7.83 -1.73 -11.72
C TYR A 107 8.06 -0.21 -11.87
N ILE A 108 8.37 0.50 -10.79
CA ILE A 108 8.56 1.96 -10.83
C ILE A 108 9.83 2.35 -11.59
N ARG A 109 10.89 1.53 -11.55
CA ARG A 109 12.11 1.75 -12.35
C ARG A 109 11.83 1.72 -13.85
N TYR A 110 10.85 0.92 -14.28
CA TYR A 110 10.43 0.90 -15.68
C TYR A 110 9.61 2.14 -16.07
N ARG A 111 8.81 2.70 -15.14
CA ARG A 111 8.00 3.90 -15.36
C ARG A 111 8.86 5.17 -15.41
N GLY A 112 9.70 5.39 -14.40
CA GLY A 112 10.59 6.56 -14.32
C GLY A 112 9.93 7.86 -13.82
N GLU A 113 8.59 7.91 -13.70
CA GLU A 113 7.85 9.05 -13.14
C GLU A 113 7.47 8.91 -11.65
N ILE A 114 7.66 7.72 -11.07
CA ILE A 114 7.38 7.43 -9.66
C ILE A 114 8.73 7.35 -8.94
N ASP A 115 8.93 8.20 -7.93
CA ASP A 115 10.18 8.28 -7.17
C ASP A 115 10.34 7.06 -6.25
N ASP A 116 9.30 6.72 -5.48
CA ASP A 116 9.35 5.56 -4.58
C ASP A 116 7.98 5.01 -4.19
N VAL A 117 7.94 3.71 -3.89
CA VAL A 117 6.79 3.02 -3.31
C VAL A 117 7.26 2.14 -2.16
N SER A 118 6.69 2.36 -0.97
CA SER A 118 6.96 1.55 0.21
C SER A 118 5.85 0.54 0.46
N VAL A 119 6.23 -0.72 0.65
CA VAL A 119 5.31 -1.79 1.09
C VAL A 119 5.49 -2.02 2.58
N ILE A 120 4.43 -1.83 3.35
CA ILE A 120 4.46 -1.92 4.82
C ILE A 120 3.50 -3.01 5.28
N GLY A 121 3.99 -3.93 6.11
CA GLY A 121 3.19 -4.99 6.74
C GLY A 121 2.87 -4.72 8.20
N ILE A 122 1.61 -4.87 8.59
CA ILE A 122 1.13 -4.89 9.98
C ILE A 122 0.67 -6.32 10.31
N ASP A 123 1.44 -7.00 11.14
CA ASP A 123 1.13 -8.32 11.67
C ASP A 123 0.34 -8.20 12.98
N LEU A 124 -0.96 -8.51 12.93
CA LEU A 124 -1.84 -8.45 14.09
C LEU A 124 -1.74 -9.68 15.00
N THR A 125 -1.09 -10.76 14.56
CA THR A 125 -0.89 -11.97 15.39
C THR A 125 0.07 -11.70 16.55
N LYS A 126 0.99 -10.75 16.37
CA LYS A 126 1.93 -10.29 17.40
C LYS A 126 1.23 -9.57 18.57
N ARG A 127 -0.06 -9.23 18.44
CA ARG A 127 -0.85 -8.53 19.48
C ARG A 127 -1.26 -9.42 20.66
N LEU A 128 -0.94 -10.72 20.66
CA LEU A 128 -1.33 -11.69 21.68
C LEU A 128 -0.15 -12.28 22.49
N LYS A 129 0.83 -11.47 22.90
CA LYS A 129 1.73 -11.89 24.00
C LYS A 129 1.20 -11.32 25.33
N PRO A 130 0.45 -12.08 26.14
CA PRO A 130 0.37 -11.75 27.56
C PRO A 130 1.79 -11.83 28.11
N VAL A 131 2.27 -10.72 28.66
CA VAL A 131 3.48 -10.71 29.48
C VAL A 131 3.23 -11.71 30.62
N ARG A 132 4.01 -12.80 30.66
CA ARG A 132 4.07 -13.69 31.82
C ARG A 132 5.00 -13.10 32.85
#